data_AF-A0A411Z4K1-F1
#
_entry.id   AF-A0A411Z4K1-F1
#
_cell.length_a   1.000
_cell.length_b   1.000
_cell.length_c   1.000
_cell.angle_alpha   90.00
_cell.angle_beta   90.00
_cell.angle_gamma   90.00
#
_symmetry.space_group_name_H-M   'P 1'
#
loop_
_entity.id
_entity.type
_entity.pdbx_description
1 polymer ?
#
loop_
_entity_poly.entity_id
_entity_poly.type
_entity_poly.pdbx_seq_one_letter_code
_entity_poly.pdbx_strand_id
1 'polypeptide(L)'
;MASAAGMPCSLRLPGICNHNPATTVMCHLPGIGKSIASKVSDLHTAFGCSACHTAIDTLGWDRRGLSAAVVLDAILRGHAETQARLVVMGIIRVKGGKLV
;
A
#
# COMPACT_ATOMS: atom_id res chain seq x y z
N MET A 1 -10.72 -4.01 0.86
CA MET A 1 -11.00 -5.01 -0.20
C MET A 1 -10.45 -6.36 0.23
N ALA A 2 -11.19 -7.47 -0.01
CA ALA A 2 -10.78 -8.81 0.43
C ALA A 2 -9.52 -9.35 -0.28
N SER A 3 -9.18 -8.80 -1.45
CA SER A 3 -8.02 -9.20 -2.27
C SER A 3 -6.66 -9.03 -1.61
N ALA A 4 -6.58 -8.25 -0.52
CA ALA A 4 -5.34 -8.06 0.23
C ALA A 4 -5.08 -9.16 1.28
N ALA A 5 -6.12 -9.92 1.67
CA ALA A 5 -6.02 -10.90 2.73
C ALA A 5 -5.05 -12.03 2.34
N GLY A 6 -4.09 -12.34 3.20
CA GLY A 6 -3.08 -13.37 2.95
C GLY A 6 -1.96 -12.95 1.99
N MET A 7 -2.00 -11.74 1.42
CA MET A 7 -0.95 -11.24 0.54
C MET A 7 0.23 -10.67 1.35
N PRO A 8 1.47 -10.74 0.84
CA PRO A 8 2.61 -10.13 1.52
C PRO A 8 2.48 -8.60 1.51
N CYS A 9 2.92 -7.94 2.58
CA CYS A 9 2.99 -6.47 2.64
C CYS A 9 3.88 -5.93 1.51
N SER A 10 3.34 -5.04 0.68
CA SER A 10 4.09 -4.39 -0.41
C SER A 10 4.82 -3.13 0.08
N LEU A 11 4.32 -2.48 1.14
CA LEU A 11 4.91 -1.25 1.69
C LEU A 11 6.29 -1.50 2.31
N ARG A 12 6.42 -2.53 3.15
CA ARG A 12 7.67 -2.95 3.81
C ARG A 12 8.46 -1.77 4.41
N LEU A 13 7.78 -0.91 5.19
CA LEU A 13 8.42 0.21 5.88
C LEU A 13 9.53 -0.29 6.82
N PRO A 14 10.78 0.19 6.68
CA PRO A 14 11.89 -0.27 7.51
C PRO A 14 11.63 -0.06 9.00
N GLY A 15 11.92 -1.07 9.82
CA GLY A 15 11.72 -1.02 11.28
C GLY A 15 10.25 -0.95 11.75
N ILE A 16 9.28 -0.91 10.83
CA ILE A 16 7.84 -0.82 11.15
C ILE A 16 7.10 -2.06 10.66
N CYS A 17 7.46 -2.61 9.50
CA CYS A 17 6.73 -3.73 8.91
C CYS A 17 6.79 -4.98 9.81
N ASN A 18 5.62 -5.58 10.08
CA ASN A 18 5.53 -6.82 10.84
C ASN A 18 5.61 -8.08 9.95
N HIS A 19 5.64 -7.91 8.62
CA HIS A 19 5.72 -8.97 7.62
C HIS A 19 4.66 -10.08 7.72
N ASN A 20 3.56 -9.87 8.45
CA ASN A 20 2.53 -10.89 8.68
C ASN A 20 1.38 -10.77 7.66
N PRO A 21 1.26 -11.70 6.69
CA PRO A 21 0.22 -11.64 5.65
C PRO A 21 -1.20 -11.77 6.19
N ALA A 22 -1.39 -12.38 7.36
CA ALA A 22 -2.69 -12.50 8.01
C ALA A 22 -3.26 -11.13 8.45
N THR A 23 -2.39 -10.11 8.55
CA THR A 23 -2.77 -8.74 8.90
C THR A 23 -2.80 -7.80 7.70
N THR A 24 -2.54 -8.30 6.49
CA THR A 24 -2.47 -7.48 5.29
C THR A 24 -3.87 -7.03 4.87
N VAL A 25 -3.99 -5.71 4.69
CA VAL A 25 -5.20 -5.05 4.21
C VAL A 25 -4.88 -4.14 3.03
N MET A 26 -5.91 -3.74 2.31
CA MET A 26 -5.78 -2.70 1.28
C MET A 26 -5.69 -1.34 1.98
N CYS A 27 -4.50 -0.73 1.93
CA CYS A 27 -4.22 0.55 2.58
C CYS A 27 -4.34 1.68 1.56
N HIS A 28 -5.19 2.67 1.83
CA HIS A 28 -5.20 3.91 1.04
C HIS A 28 -3.93 4.71 1.32
N LEU A 29 -3.31 5.19 0.24
CA LEU A 29 -2.06 5.94 0.32
C LEU A 29 -2.36 7.44 0.47
N PRO A 30 -1.54 8.20 1.22
CA PRO A 30 -1.68 9.65 1.27
C PRO A 30 -1.47 10.26 -0.12
N GLY A 31 -2.13 11.39 -0.40
CA GLY A 31 -2.02 12.08 -1.68
C GLY A 31 -3.36 12.22 -2.41
N ILE A 32 -3.39 11.82 -3.69
CA ILE A 32 -4.45 12.17 -4.64
C ILE A 32 -5.83 11.76 -4.13
N GLY A 33 -6.73 12.74 -3.97
CA GLY A 33 -8.11 12.52 -3.56
C GLY A 33 -8.32 12.29 -2.06
N LYS A 34 -7.29 12.46 -1.21
CA LYS A 34 -7.46 12.46 0.25
C LYS A 34 -8.03 13.82 0.69
N SER A 35 -9.31 13.85 1.01
CA SER A 35 -9.97 14.99 1.68
C SER A 35 -10.68 14.49 2.92
N ILE A 36 -11.04 15.42 3.82
CA ILE A 36 -11.75 15.14 5.08
C ILE A 36 -13.08 14.40 4.82
N ALA A 37 -13.68 14.57 3.63
CA ALA A 37 -14.95 13.96 3.26
C ALA A 37 -14.91 13.13 1.95
N SER A 38 -13.73 12.91 1.34
CA SER A 38 -13.62 12.10 0.11
C SER A 38 -12.77 10.86 0.33
N LYS A 39 -13.29 9.73 -0.16
CA LYS A 39 -12.52 8.48 -0.22
C LYS A 39 -11.49 8.60 -1.35
N VAL A 40 -10.24 8.29 -1.01
CA VAL A 40 -9.18 8.09 -2.00
C VAL A 40 -9.60 6.96 -2.93
N SER A 41 -9.27 7.07 -4.23
CA SER A 41 -9.54 6.01 -5.20
C SER A 41 -8.93 4.69 -4.74
N ASP A 42 -9.66 3.58 -4.91
CA ASP A 42 -9.13 2.24 -4.63
C ASP A 42 -7.95 1.85 -5.54
N LEU A 43 -7.72 2.60 -6.62
CA LEU A 43 -6.48 2.50 -7.39
C LEU A 43 -5.29 3.06 -6.61
N HIS A 44 -5.45 4.14 -5.84
CA HIS A 44 -4.35 4.73 -5.05
C HIS A 44 -4.18 4.04 -3.70
N THR A 45 -3.86 2.75 -3.77
CA THR A 45 -3.74 1.86 -2.62
C THR A 45 -2.47 0.99 -2.70
N ALA A 46 -2.10 0.39 -1.57
CA ALA A 46 -1.10 -0.66 -1.49
C ALA A 46 -1.52 -1.75 -0.50
N PHE A 47 -1.07 -2.99 -0.72
CA PHE A 47 -1.14 -4.03 0.31
C PHE A 47 -0.20 -3.68 1.46
N GLY A 48 -0.76 -3.50 2.65
CA GLY A 48 -0.02 -3.16 3.86
C GLY A 48 -0.44 -4.04 5.03
N CYS A 49 0.54 -4.61 5.73
CA CYS A 49 0.29 -5.22 7.04
C CYS A 49 -0.20 -4.17 8.04
N SER A 50 -0.85 -4.61 9.12
CA SER A 50 -1.42 -3.70 10.12
C SER A 50 -0.45 -2.64 10.65
N ALA A 51 0.82 -2.99 10.90
CA ALA A 51 1.81 -2.04 11.40
C ALA A 51 2.15 -0.93 10.39
N CYS A 52 2.39 -1.29 9.12
CA CYS A 52 2.61 -0.32 8.05
C CYS A 52 1.37 0.54 7.80
N HIS A 53 0.18 -0.08 7.84
CA HIS A 53 -1.09 0.61 7.66
C HIS A 53 -1.25 1.74 8.69
N THR A 54 -1.12 1.42 9.98
CA THR A 54 -1.23 2.41 11.06
C THR A 54 -0.18 3.51 10.92
N ALA A 55 1.07 3.17 10.57
CA ALA A 55 2.12 4.16 10.42
C ALA A 55 1.84 5.16 9.28
N ILE A 56 1.35 4.70 8.12
CA ILE A 56 1.01 5.58 7.00
C ILE A 56 -0.21 6.43 7.31
N ASP A 57 -1.27 5.83 7.86
CA ASP A 57 -2.54 6.52 8.05
C ASP A 57 -2.47 7.66 9.07
N THR A 58 -1.75 7.40 10.16
CA THR A 58 -1.57 8.36 11.27
C THR A 58 -0.34 9.26 11.13
N LEU A 59 0.44 9.08 10.05
CA LEU A 59 1.77 9.65 9.87
C LEU A 59 2.80 9.26 10.94
N GLY A 60 2.53 8.26 11.79
CA GLY A 60 3.41 7.84 12.90
C GLY A 60 4.77 7.23 12.51
N TRP A 61 5.11 7.19 11.22
CA TRP A 61 6.44 6.81 10.72
C TRP A 61 7.51 7.85 11.08
N ASP A 62 7.13 9.12 11.27
CA ASP A 62 8.03 10.22 11.65
C ASP A 62 8.64 9.99 13.04
N ARG A 63 7.80 9.61 14.01
CA ARG A 63 8.17 9.25 15.39
C ARG A 63 8.99 7.97 15.49
N ARG A 64 9.11 7.24 14.38
CA ARG A 64 9.93 6.04 14.25
C ARG A 64 11.25 6.32 13.50
N GLY A 65 11.54 7.59 13.21
CA GLY A 65 12.80 8.02 12.62
C GLY A 65 12.91 7.81 11.11
N LEU A 66 11.80 7.52 10.42
CA LEU A 66 11.81 7.42 8.95
C LEU A 66 11.73 8.81 8.33
N SER A 67 12.56 9.06 7.32
CA SER A 67 12.45 10.28 6.51
C SER A 67 11.28 10.18 5.54
N ALA A 68 10.71 11.32 5.17
CA ALA A 68 9.65 11.38 4.16
C ALA A 68 10.08 10.75 2.82
N ALA A 69 11.36 10.83 2.45
CA ALA A 69 11.91 10.22 1.24
C ALA A 69 11.84 8.68 1.28
N VAL A 70 12.22 8.06 2.41
CA VAL A 70 12.13 6.60 2.59
C VAL A 70 10.68 6.14 2.53
N VAL A 71 9.77 6.90 3.14
CA VAL A 71 8.34 6.58 3.14
C VAL A 71 7.74 6.74 1.74
N LEU A 72 8.13 7.78 1.00
CA LEU A 72 7.69 7.99 -0.38
C LEU A 72 8.15 6.87 -1.31
N ASP A 73 9.40 6.42 -1.20
CA ASP A 73 9.92 5.26 -1.93
C ASP A 73 9.12 3.98 -1.62
N ALA A 74 8.85 3.73 -0.33
CA ALA A 74 8.05 2.60 0.11
C ALA A 74 6.60 2.64 -0.41
N ILE A 75 6.00 3.83 -0.44
CA ILE A 75 4.66 4.07 -1.00
C ILE A 75 4.65 3.82 -2.50
N LEU A 76 5.61 4.37 -3.24
CA LEU A 76 5.68 4.23 -4.70
C LEU A 76 5.87 2.77 -5.13
N ARG A 77 6.85 2.09 -4.52
CA ARG A 77 7.08 0.66 -4.74
C ARG A 77 5.87 -0.17 -4.32
N GLY A 78 5.33 0.10 -3.13
CA GLY A 78 4.21 -0.65 -2.57
C GLY A 78 2.96 -0.53 -3.43
N HIS A 79 2.71 0.66 -3.99
CA HIS A 79 1.65 0.92 -4.95
C HIS A 79 1.87 0.11 -6.23
N ALA A 80 3.03 0.24 -6.87
CA ALA A 80 3.34 -0.45 -8.13
C ALA A 80 3.23 -1.99 -8.00
N GLU A 81 3.80 -2.57 -6.93
CA GLU A 81 3.69 -4.01 -6.67
C GLU A 81 2.25 -4.46 -6.45
N THR A 82 1.46 -3.66 -5.76
CA THR A 82 0.05 -3.97 -5.51
C THR A 82 -0.74 -3.94 -6.81
N GLN A 83 -0.56 -2.92 -7.64
CA GLN A 83 -1.20 -2.84 -8.96
C GLN A 83 -0.82 -4.05 -9.83
N ALA A 84 0.46 -4.43 -9.88
CA ALA A 84 0.91 -5.61 -10.62
C ALA A 84 0.23 -6.90 -10.13
N ARG A 85 0.14 -7.10 -8.81
CA ARG A 85 -0.57 -8.25 -8.22
C ARG A 85 -2.06 -8.24 -8.55
N LEU A 86 -2.70 -7.08 -8.49
CA LEU A 86 -4.12 -6.96 -8.87
C LEU A 86 -4.36 -7.29 -10.35
N VAL A 87 -3.39 -7.03 -11.24
CA VAL A 87 -3.45 -7.48 -12.63
C VAL A 87 -3.31 -9.01 -12.71
N VAL A 88 -2.35 -9.61 -11.99
CA VAL A 88 -2.19 -11.08 -11.91
C VAL A 88 -3.46 -11.75 -11.38
N MET A 89 -4.10 -11.16 -10.37
CA MET A 89 -5.37 -11.64 -9.80
C MET A 89 -6.59 -11.41 -10.70
N GLY A 90 -6.43 -10.71 -11.83
CA GLY A 90 -7.52 -10.39 -12.76
C GLY A 90 -8.48 -9.30 -12.26
N ILE A 91 -8.14 -8.61 -11.16
CA ILE A 91 -8.95 -7.50 -10.60
C ILE A 91 -8.76 -6.24 -11.45
N ILE A 92 -7.53 -5.97 -11.88
CA ILE A 92 -7.21 -4.89 -12.82
C ILE A 92 -6.94 -5.52 -14.18
N ARG A 93 -7.51 -4.95 -15.23
CA ARG A 93 -7.23 -5.36 -16.61
C ARG A 93 -6.66 -4.18 -17.38
N VAL A 94 -5.43 -4.32 -17.86
CA VAL A 94 -4.76 -3.34 -18.72
C VAL A 94 -4.88 -3.81 -20.16
N LYS A 95 -5.63 -3.09 -21.00
CA LYS A 95 -5.79 -3.44 -22.42
C LYS A 95 -4.42 -3.36 -23.12
N GLY A 96 -4.00 -4.46 -23.74
CA GLY A 96 -2.69 -4.56 -24.40
C GLY A 96 -1.49 -4.64 -23.45
N GLY A 97 -1.72 -4.65 -22.13
CA GLY A 97 -0.66 -4.79 -21.14
C GLY A 97 -0.15 -6.23 -21.07
N LYS A 98 1.17 -6.38 -20.96
CA LYS A 98 1.82 -7.63 -20.57
C LYS A 98 2.52 -7.38 -19.23
N LEU A 99 2.27 -8.23 -18.24
CA LEU A 99 3.14 -8.30 -17.07
C LEU A 99 4.46 -8.89 -17.56
N VAL A 100 5.55 -8.14 -17.39
CA VAL A 100 6.93 -8.57 -17.63
C VAL A 100 7.64 -8.73 -16.31
#